data_AF-A0A1G6DU49-F1
#
_entry.id   AF-A0A1G6DU49-F1
#
_cell.length_a   1.000
_cell.length_b   1.000
_cell.length_c   1.000
_cell.angle_alpha   90.00
_cell.angle_beta   90.00
_cell.angle_gamma   90.00
#
_symmetry.space_group_name_H-M   'P 1'
#
loop_
_entity.id
_entity.type
_entity.pdbx_description
1 polymer ?
#
loop_
_entity_poly.entity_id
_entity_poly.type
_entity_poly.pdbx_seq_one_letter_code
_entity_poly.pdbx_strand_id
1 'polypeptide(L)'
;MNKKTNLRKHISKILIMLTVIFSITMGYTQKAHADHYSAWVIISTSGVKEKKIVYNGAKQLIQLYQEVKYRRTYTDNAGRTSYQYKTEIRKLGLKSPYS
;
A
#
# COMPACT_ATOMS: atom_id res chain seq x y z
N MET A 1 38.47 37.64 -34.74
CA MET A 1 37.40 37.21 -33.81
C MET A 1 37.44 35.68 -33.69
N ASN A 2 37.84 35.15 -32.52
CA ASN A 2 38.27 33.75 -32.36
C ASN A 2 37.13 32.74 -32.53
N LYS A 3 37.14 31.93 -33.61
CA LYS A 3 36.17 30.83 -33.84
C LYS A 3 36.07 29.86 -32.64
N LYS A 4 37.18 29.68 -31.89
CA LYS A 4 37.24 28.84 -30.68
C LYS A 4 36.32 29.30 -29.55
N THR A 5 36.10 30.60 -29.35
CA THR A 5 35.24 31.10 -28.27
C THR A 5 33.75 30.97 -28.59
N ASN A 6 33.36 31.10 -29.87
CA ASN A 6 31.98 30.86 -30.29
C ASN A 6 31.59 29.38 -30.22
N LEU A 7 32.51 28.48 -30.58
CA LEU A 7 32.27 27.03 -30.49
C LEU A 7 32.08 26.58 -29.03
N ARG A 8 32.92 27.06 -28.11
CA ARG A 8 32.80 26.77 -26.67
C ARG A 8 31.48 27.26 -26.08
N LYS A 9 31.00 28.44 -26.50
CA LYS A 9 29.69 28.98 -26.09
C LYS A 9 28.52 28.14 -26.59
N HIS A 10 28.59 27.60 -27.81
CA HIS A 10 27.54 26.74 -28.35
C HIS A 10 27.50 25.37 -27.66
N ILE A 11 28.66 24.77 -27.44
CA ILE A 11 28.78 23.50 -26.70
C ILE A 11 28.23 23.64 -25.28
N SER A 12 28.56 24.74 -24.59
CA SER A 12 28.05 25.00 -23.24
C SER A 12 26.52 25.17 -23.19
N LYS A 13 25.91 25.82 -24.18
CA LYS A 13 24.44 25.94 -24.26
C LYS A 13 23.76 24.59 -24.48
N ILE A 14 24.34 23.74 -25.33
CA ILE A 14 23.83 22.39 -25.60
C ILE A 14 23.90 21.52 -24.34
N LEU A 15 25.02 21.57 -23.61
CA LEU A 15 25.19 20.85 -22.35
C LEU A 15 24.15 21.27 -21.30
N ILE A 16 23.93 22.58 -21.14
CA ILE A 16 22.90 23.09 -20.20
C ILE A 16 21.51 22.59 -20.60
N MET A 17 21.18 22.66 -21.89
CA MET A 17 19.89 22.19 -22.39
C MET A 17 19.68 20.69 -22.15
N LEU A 18 20.71 19.87 -22.41
CA LEU A 18 20.68 18.43 -22.13
C LEU A 18 20.50 18.15 -20.64
N THR A 19 21.22 18.86 -19.76
CA THR A 19 21.05 18.68 -18.31
C THR A 19 19.64 18.98 -17.84
N VAL A 20 19.01 20.05 -18.35
CA VAL A 20 17.64 20.42 -17.99
C VAL A 20 16.63 19.36 -18.47
N ILE A 21 16.79 18.87 -19.71
CA ILE A 21 15.93 17.81 -20.25
C ILE A 21 16.06 16.52 -19.43
N PHE A 22 17.29 16.12 -19.08
CA PHE A 22 17.54 14.95 -18.23
C PHE A 22 16.92 15.10 -16.84
N SER A 23 17.07 16.25 -16.19
CA SER A 23 16.47 16.50 -14.87
C SER A 23 14.95 16.40 -14.88
N ILE A 24 14.29 16.95 -15.90
CA ILE A 24 12.83 16.87 -16.05
C ILE A 24 12.40 15.42 -16.25
N THR A 25 13.08 14.69 -17.13
CA THR A 25 12.73 13.30 -17.48
C THR A 25 12.89 12.37 -16.26
N MET A 26 13.97 12.51 -15.48
CA MET A 26 14.19 11.73 -14.27
C MET A 26 13.16 12.04 -13.17
N GLY A 27 12.69 13.28 -13.07
CA GLY A 27 11.62 13.65 -12.12
C GLY A 27 10.27 13.03 -12.47
N TYR A 28 9.96 12.87 -13.75
CA TYR A 28 8.74 12.19 -14.21
C TYR A 28 8.80 10.68 -14.01
N THR A 29 9.95 10.03 -14.24
CA THR A 29 10.09 8.60 -13.98
C THR A 29 9.98 8.30 -12.48
N GLN A 30 10.59 9.11 -11.60
CA GLN A 30 10.49 8.91 -10.15
C GLN A 30 9.04 8.89 -9.62
N LYS A 31 8.14 9.73 -10.17
CA LYS A 31 6.73 9.76 -9.72
C LYS A 31 5.95 8.49 -10.08
N ALA A 32 6.38 7.73 -11.08
CA ALA A 32 5.74 6.49 -11.48
C ALA A 32 6.20 5.25 -10.67
N HIS A 33 7.24 5.39 -9.84
CA HIS A 33 7.94 4.30 -9.17
C HIS A 33 7.76 4.33 -7.64
N ALA A 34 6.68 4.91 -7.12
CA ALA A 34 6.37 4.78 -5.70
C ALA A 34 5.56 3.50 -5.45
N ASP A 35 5.90 2.77 -4.39
CA ASP A 35 5.14 1.61 -3.95
C ASP A 35 3.67 1.99 -3.74
N HIS A 36 2.77 1.30 -4.41
CA HIS A 36 1.34 1.58 -4.38
C HIS A 36 0.58 0.42 -3.74
N TYR A 37 -0.29 0.75 -2.79
CA TYR A 37 -1.22 -0.19 -2.18
C TYR A 37 -2.64 0.19 -2.53
N SER A 38 -3.40 -0.76 -3.09
CA SER A 38 -4.84 -0.58 -3.21
C SER A 38 -5.53 -0.72 -1.86
N ALA A 39 -6.78 -0.23 -1.79
CA ALA A 39 -7.61 -0.42 -0.61
C ALA A 39 -7.82 -1.91 -0.31
N TRP A 40 -7.96 -2.24 0.98
CA TRP A 40 -8.32 -3.60 1.39
C TRP A 40 -9.76 -3.89 0.99
N VAL A 41 -9.95 -4.95 0.20
CA VAL A 41 -11.27 -5.43 -0.23
C VAL A 41 -11.58 -6.73 0.51
N ILE A 42 -12.80 -6.85 1.03
CA ILE A 42 -13.29 -8.10 1.64
C ILE A 42 -13.48 -9.13 0.53
N ILE A 43 -12.84 -10.29 0.68
CA ILE A 43 -12.98 -11.41 -0.26
C ILE A 43 -13.86 -12.53 0.29
N SER A 44 -13.96 -12.65 1.61
CA SER A 44 -14.75 -13.69 2.27
C SER A 44 -15.01 -13.29 3.71
N THR A 45 -16.21 -13.62 4.19
CA THR A 45 -16.58 -13.52 5.60
C THR A 45 -17.04 -14.89 6.07
N SER A 46 -16.54 -15.37 7.20
CA SER A 46 -17.01 -16.63 7.78
C SER A 46 -18.43 -16.51 8.34
N GLY A 47 -19.07 -17.65 8.59
CA GLY A 47 -20.22 -17.69 9.51
C GLY A 47 -19.85 -17.15 10.89
N VAL A 48 -20.87 -16.84 11.69
CA VAL A 48 -20.70 -16.42 13.09
C VAL A 48 -20.13 -17.59 13.88
N LYS A 49 -19.00 -17.34 14.54
CA LYS A 49 -18.33 -18.28 15.43
C LYS A 49 -18.49 -17.84 16.87
N GLU A 50 -18.44 -18.81 17.77
CA GLU A 50 -18.59 -18.59 19.19
C GLU A 50 -17.30 -18.97 19.92
N LYS A 51 -16.84 -18.12 20.84
CA LYS A 51 -15.71 -18.41 21.73
C LYS A 51 -16.10 -18.12 23.16
N LYS A 52 -15.96 -19.12 24.04
CA LYS A 52 -16.11 -18.91 25.48
C LYS A 52 -14.97 -18.03 26.00
N ILE A 53 -15.31 -17.00 26.75
CA ILE A 53 -14.37 -16.10 27.40
C ILE A 53 -14.72 -15.97 28.88
N VAL A 54 -13.71 -15.69 29.70
CA VAL A 54 -13.91 -15.30 31.10
C VAL A 54 -14.03 -13.79 31.13
N TYR A 55 -15.18 -13.30 31.58
CA TYR A 55 -15.46 -11.89 31.78
C TYR A 55 -15.40 -11.56 33.28
N ASN A 56 -14.65 -10.53 33.63
CA ASN A 56 -14.51 -10.05 35.00
C ASN A 56 -14.12 -11.15 36.00
N GLY A 57 -13.17 -12.03 35.61
CA GLY A 57 -12.54 -13.03 36.48
C GLY A 57 -13.39 -14.26 36.86
N ALA A 58 -14.73 -14.17 36.81
CA ALA A 58 -15.61 -15.24 37.31
C ALA A 58 -16.78 -15.59 36.39
N LYS A 59 -17.26 -14.65 35.55
CA LYS A 59 -18.45 -14.88 34.72
C LYS A 59 -18.06 -15.37 33.34
N GLN A 60 -18.57 -16.51 32.92
CA GLN A 60 -18.38 -16.98 31.54
C GLN A 60 -19.30 -16.20 30.60
N LEU A 61 -18.77 -15.73 29.47
CA LEU A 61 -19.53 -15.15 28.37
C LEU A 61 -19.17 -15.87 27.06
N ILE A 62 -20.08 -15.84 26.10
CA ILE A 62 -19.84 -16.32 24.74
C ILE A 62 -19.58 -15.10 23.87
N GLN A 63 -18.37 -14.98 23.33
CA GLN A 63 -18.03 -13.97 22.35
C GLN A 63 -18.41 -14.44 20.95
N LEU A 64 -19.27 -13.67 20.28
CA LEU A 64 -19.61 -13.86 18.88
C LEU A 64 -18.59 -13.11 18.02
N TYR A 65 -17.98 -13.82 17.06
CA TYR A 65 -17.00 -13.22 16.15
C TYR A 65 -17.09 -13.80 14.75
N GLN A 66 -16.58 -13.07 13.78
CA GLN A 66 -16.40 -13.51 12.41
C GLN A 66 -14.95 -13.33 11.98
N GLU A 67 -14.46 -14.24 11.16
CA GLU A 67 -13.21 -14.08 10.43
C GLU A 67 -13.52 -13.39 9.09
N VAL A 68 -12.95 -12.20 8.90
CA VAL A 68 -13.07 -11.45 7.65
C VAL A 68 -11.73 -11.53 6.94
N LYS A 69 -11.72 -12.13 5.76
CA LYS A 69 -10.55 -12.22 4.90
C LYS A 69 -10.56 -11.05 3.92
N TYR A 70 -9.44 -10.36 3.83
CA TYR A 70 -9.22 -9.25 2.92
C TYR A 70 -8.10 -9.57 1.94
N ARG A 71 -8.20 -8.92 0.78
CA ARG A 71 -7.16 -8.89 -0.24
C ARG A 71 -6.90 -7.45 -0.64
N ARG A 72 -5.64 -7.11 -0.91
CA ARG A 72 -5.27 -5.91 -1.65
C ARG A 72 -4.20 -6.23 -2.67
N THR A 73 -4.01 -5.33 -3.62
CA THR A 73 -2.93 -5.38 -4.60
C THR A 73 -1.83 -4.46 -4.12
N TYR A 74 -0.60 -4.97 -4.17
CA TYR A 74 0.62 -4.20 -4.00
C TYR A 74 1.30 -4.11 -5.35
N THR A 75 1.69 -2.90 -5.75
CA THR A 75 2.49 -2.65 -6.94
C THR A 75 3.81 -2.06 -6.48
N ASP A 76 4.90 -2.76 -6.76
CA ASP A 76 6.24 -2.26 -6.43
C ASP A 76 6.65 -1.13 -7.37
N ASN A 77 7.73 -0.45 -7.00
CA ASN A 77 8.38 0.55 -7.83
C ASN A 77 8.77 0.06 -9.23
N ALA A 78 8.95 -1.23 -9.47
CA ALA A 78 9.26 -1.82 -10.78
C ALA A 78 8.00 -2.16 -11.60
N GLY A 79 6.81 -1.83 -11.10
CA GLY A 79 5.52 -2.12 -11.74
C GLY A 79 5.06 -3.58 -11.58
N ARG A 80 5.74 -4.39 -10.77
CA ARG A 80 5.34 -5.77 -10.49
C ARG A 80 4.20 -5.75 -9.49
N THR A 81 3.14 -6.48 -9.81
CA THR A 81 1.95 -6.57 -8.97
C THR A 81 1.94 -7.88 -8.19
N SER A 82 1.66 -7.82 -6.88
CA SER A 82 1.39 -9.00 -6.05
C SER A 82 0.15 -8.82 -5.20
N TYR A 83 -0.47 -9.95 -4.83
CA TYR A 83 -1.61 -9.94 -3.92
C TYR A 83 -1.14 -10.10 -2.47
N GLN A 84 -1.65 -9.25 -1.61
CA GLN A 84 -1.48 -9.37 -0.16
C GLN A 84 -2.81 -9.77 0.47
N TYR A 85 -2.72 -10.65 1.48
CA TYR A 85 -3.87 -11.18 2.18
C TYR A 85 -3.75 -10.87 3.67
N LYS A 86 -4.88 -10.59 4.31
CA LYS A 86 -4.98 -10.52 5.78
C LYS A 86 -6.30 -11.11 6.24
N THR A 87 -6.32 -11.62 7.46
CA THR A 87 -7.54 -12.08 8.13
C THR A 87 -7.70 -11.28 9.41
N GLU A 88 -8.87 -10.69 9.63
CA GLU A 88 -9.19 -9.98 10.87
C GLU A 88 -10.34 -10.66 11.60
N ILE A 89 -10.32 -10.57 12.93
CA ILE A 89 -11.41 -11.02 13.78
C ILE A 89 -12.35 -9.86 14.05
N ARG A 90 -13.51 -9.87 13.41
CA ARG A 90 -14.58 -8.92 13.68
C ARG A 90 -15.40 -9.40 14.86
N LYS A 91 -15.36 -8.66 15.97
CA LYS A 91 -16.20 -8.92 17.15
C LYS A 91 -17.62 -8.45 16.84
N LEU A 92 -18.60 -9.33 17.01
CA LEU A 92 -20.01 -9.02 16.77
C LEU A 92 -20.76 -8.69 18.07
N GLY A 93 -20.34 -9.29 19.18
CA GLY A 93 -20.96 -9.05 20.47
C GLY A 93 -20.63 -10.11 21.50
N LEU A 94 -21.30 -10.01 22.64
CA LEU A 94 -21.23 -10.96 23.75
C LEU A 94 -22.64 -11.48 24.04
N LYS A 95 -22.75 -12.78 24.32
CA LYS A 95 -23.97 -13.45 24.76
C LYS A 95 -23.74 -14.07 26.15
N SER A 96 -24.77 -14.04 26.99
CA SER A 96 -24.79 -14.82 28.24
C SER A 96 -24.96 -16.31 27.92
N PRO A 97 -24.16 -17.21 28.49
CA PRO A 97 -24.38 -18.65 28.33
C PRO A 97 -25.63 -19.15 29.08
N TYR A 98 -26.27 -18.31 29.89
CA TYR A 98 -27.43 -18.64 30.73
C TYR A 98 -28.76 -18.04 30.24
N SER A 99 -28.75 -17.40 29.06
CA SER A 99 -29.93 -16.76 28.43
C SER A 99 -30.36 -17.46 27.14
#